data_AF-A0A8C5RT39-F1
#
_entry.id   AF-A0A8C5RT39-F1
#
_cell.length_a   1.000
_cell.length_b   1.000
_cell.length_c   1.000
_cell.angle_alpha   90.00
_cell.angle_beta   90.00
_cell.angle_gamma   90.00
#
_symmetry.space_group_name_H-M   'P 1'
#
loop_
_entity.id
_entity.type
_entity.pdbx_description
1 polymer ?
#
loop_
_entity_poly.entity_id
_entity_poly.type
_entity_poly.pdbx_seq_one_letter_code
_entity_poly.pdbx_strand_id
1 'polypeptide(L)'
;MAAAVVSVFPGVRLLTIGDANGEIQRHQEQQALRLEARTGPDAAGLALYSHDVCVFKCSVSKETECSRVGKQSFIITLGCNSVLIQFATPSDFCSFYNILKNCRGHNMEQSVFSERTEESSAVQYFQFYGYLSQQQNMMQDYVRTGTYQRAILQNHSDFKDKIVLDVGCGSGILSFFAAQAGARKIYAVEASTMAQHAEVLVKSNNLTDRIVVIPGKVEEISLPEQVDIIISEPMGYMLFNERMLESYLHAKKYLKPSGNMFPTIGDVHLAPFTDEQLYMEQFTKANFWYQPSFHGVDLSALRGAAVDEYFRQPVVVSWIIPITLWRFIGGHTYAIVLTTDILLTCIQSCVGMNINHGGSNPRYNCLITSFLILGPCSRNSTFPSHRITTFTSICPFVINQKLAGILQARLHLKYHFMILNIFIKILEVL
;
A
#
# COMPACT_ATOMS: atom_id res chain seq x y z
N MET A 1 -19.04 -40.49 2.07
CA MET A 1 -18.11 -39.98 3.10
C MET A 1 -16.75 -39.84 2.46
N ALA A 2 -16.30 -38.61 2.20
CA ALA A 2 -14.96 -38.37 1.67
C ALA A 2 -13.93 -38.69 2.78
N ALA A 3 -12.87 -39.43 2.45
CA ALA A 3 -11.81 -39.75 3.41
C ALA A 3 -11.09 -38.45 3.84
N ALA A 4 -10.92 -38.24 5.14
CA ALA A 4 -10.16 -37.10 5.66
C ALA A 4 -8.71 -37.18 5.14
N VAL A 5 -8.22 -36.08 4.55
CA VAL A 5 -6.84 -36.02 4.06
C VAL A 5 -5.90 -35.93 5.26
N VAL A 6 -4.96 -36.88 5.34
CA VAL A 6 -3.94 -36.94 6.39
C VAL A 6 -2.60 -36.58 5.77
N SER A 7 -1.99 -35.49 6.22
CA SER A 7 -0.62 -35.11 5.84
C SER A 7 0.35 -35.53 6.94
N VAL A 8 1.50 -36.06 6.54
CA VAL A 8 2.49 -36.66 7.45
C VAL A 8 3.82 -35.94 7.32
N PHE A 9 4.38 -35.51 8.45
CA PHE A 9 5.64 -34.80 8.53
C PHE A 9 6.62 -35.58 9.43
N PRO A 10 7.66 -36.21 8.88
CA PRO A 10 8.67 -36.91 9.66
C PRO A 10 9.70 -35.93 10.27
N GLY A 11 10.39 -36.36 11.32
CA GLY A 11 11.52 -35.60 11.86
C GLY A 11 11.15 -34.37 12.69
N VAL A 12 9.89 -34.25 13.09
CA VAL A 12 9.39 -33.11 13.88
C VAL A 12 9.87 -33.22 15.32
N ARG A 13 10.21 -32.09 15.94
CA ARG A 13 10.59 -32.01 17.36
C ARG A 13 9.55 -31.22 18.13
N LEU A 14 9.22 -31.69 19.33
CA LEU A 14 8.29 -31.03 20.24
C LEU A 14 9.06 -30.44 21.43
N LEU A 15 8.82 -29.17 21.74
CA LEU A 15 9.40 -28.45 22.86
C LEU A 15 8.25 -27.87 23.70
N THR A 16 8.24 -28.10 25.00
CA THR A 16 7.21 -27.57 25.91
C THR A 16 7.74 -26.33 26.63
N ILE A 17 6.93 -25.28 26.73
CA ILE A 17 7.23 -24.05 27.46
C ILE A 17 6.23 -23.98 28.63
N GLY A 18 6.75 -24.14 29.85
CA GLY A 18 5.98 -24.14 31.08
C GLY A 18 5.85 -22.73 31.71
N ASP A 19 4.77 -22.55 32.46
CA ASP A 19 4.16 -21.30 32.90
C ASP A 19 4.62 -20.79 34.28
N ALA A 20 5.30 -21.58 35.11
CA ALA A 20 5.64 -21.11 36.47
C ALA A 20 6.88 -20.18 36.54
N ASN A 21 7.88 -20.34 35.65
CA ASN A 21 9.13 -19.56 35.66
C ASN A 21 9.62 -19.11 34.26
N GLY A 22 8.87 -19.38 33.19
CA GLY A 22 9.30 -19.08 31.81
C GLY A 22 10.49 -19.91 31.31
N GLU A 23 10.91 -20.93 32.06
CA GLU A 23 12.00 -21.81 31.64
C GLU A 23 11.51 -22.81 30.57
N ILE A 24 12.23 -22.85 29.45
CA ILE A 24 12.00 -23.84 28.40
C ILE A 24 12.41 -25.20 28.94
N GLN A 25 11.44 -26.02 29.34
CA GLN A 25 11.68 -27.42 29.67
C GLN A 25 11.96 -28.18 28.37
N ARG A 26 13.25 -28.35 28.08
CA ARG A 26 13.71 -29.31 27.07
C ARG A 26 13.36 -30.69 27.63
N HIS A 27 12.24 -31.27 27.20
CA HIS A 27 12.00 -32.68 27.46
C HIS A 27 13.26 -33.46 27.05
N GLN A 28 13.75 -34.30 27.97
CA GLN A 28 14.78 -35.29 27.70
C GLN A 28 14.23 -36.23 26.62
N GLU A 29 14.44 -35.87 25.35
CA GLU A 29 14.55 -36.71 24.17
C GLU A 29 14.43 -35.82 22.93
N GLN A 30 15.56 -35.53 22.28
CA GLN A 30 15.62 -34.98 20.92
C GLN A 30 15.18 -36.04 19.89
N GLN A 31 14.09 -36.75 20.16
CA GLN A 31 13.64 -37.82 19.29
C GLN A 31 12.82 -37.22 18.15
N ALA A 32 13.18 -37.60 16.93
CA ALA A 32 12.42 -37.27 15.74
C ALA A 32 11.03 -37.92 15.84
N LEU A 33 9.99 -37.09 15.92
CA LEU A 33 8.60 -37.51 15.96
C LEU A 33 7.98 -37.48 14.56
N ARG A 34 6.96 -38.31 14.35
CA ARG A 34 6.09 -38.24 13.18
C ARG A 34 4.85 -37.42 13.52
N LEU A 35 4.66 -36.27 12.88
CA LEU A 35 3.46 -35.45 13.00
C LEU A 35 2.45 -35.85 11.92
N GLU A 36 1.23 -36.17 12.32
CA GLU A 36 0.08 -36.31 11.44
C GLU A 36 -0.84 -35.09 11.62
N ALA A 37 -1.11 -34.38 10.52
CA ALA A 37 -2.09 -33.31 10.45
C ALA A 37 -3.32 -33.81 9.68
N ARG A 38 -4.47 -33.81 10.35
CA ARG A 38 -5.76 -34.22 9.79
C ARG A 38 -6.62 -32.99 9.59
N THR A 39 -7.00 -32.74 8.34
CA THR A 39 -7.84 -31.57 8.01
C THR A 39 -9.31 -31.88 8.26
N GLY A 40 -9.94 -31.03 9.06
CA GLY A 40 -11.39 -30.96 9.23
C GLY A 40 -11.93 -29.62 8.69
N PRO A 41 -13.27 -29.49 8.57
CA PRO A 41 -13.91 -28.28 8.05
C PRO A 41 -13.63 -27.03 8.90
N ASP A 42 -13.59 -27.16 10.24
CA ASP A 42 -13.46 -26.02 11.17
C ASP A 42 -12.21 -26.08 12.07
N ALA A 43 -11.46 -27.19 12.01
CA ALA A 43 -10.25 -27.39 12.81
C ALA A 43 -9.32 -28.42 12.17
N ALA A 44 -8.03 -28.29 12.45
CA ALA A 44 -7.02 -29.28 12.10
C ALA A 44 -6.63 -30.09 13.35
N GLY A 45 -6.78 -31.41 13.28
CA GLY A 45 -6.30 -32.32 14.32
C GLY A 45 -4.82 -32.62 14.14
N LEU A 46 -4.00 -32.32 15.14
CA LEU A 46 -2.57 -32.60 15.14
C LEU A 46 -2.27 -33.75 16.10
N ALA A 47 -1.52 -34.75 15.64
CA ALA A 47 -1.05 -35.86 16.47
C ALA A 47 0.43 -36.15 16.20
N LEU A 48 1.27 -36.12 17.24
CA LEU A 48 2.66 -36.55 17.15
C LEU A 48 2.83 -37.97 17.71
N TYR A 49 3.64 -38.76 17.02
CA TYR A 49 3.93 -40.14 17.37
C TYR A 49 5.43 -40.38 17.56
N SER A 50 5.78 -41.15 18.59
CA SER A 50 7.07 -41.83 18.73
C SER A 50 6.84 -43.33 18.65
N HIS A 51 7.50 -44.03 17.73
CA HIS A 51 7.38 -45.50 17.57
C HIS A 51 5.92 -46.00 17.58
N ASP A 52 5.05 -45.32 16.83
CA ASP A 52 3.59 -45.55 16.73
C ASP A 52 2.75 -45.34 18.01
N VAL A 53 3.36 -44.82 19.08
CA VAL A 53 2.66 -44.34 20.27
C VAL A 53 2.40 -42.84 20.14
N CYS A 54 1.15 -42.40 20.31
CA CYS A 54 0.80 -40.97 20.28
C CYS A 54 1.28 -40.28 21.56
N VAL A 55 2.21 -39.34 21.44
CA VAL A 55 2.83 -38.62 22.56
C VAL A 55 2.24 -37.24 22.79
N PHE A 56 1.61 -36.66 21.76
CA PHE A 56 0.94 -35.37 21.85
C PHE A 56 -0.20 -35.31 20.85
N LYS A 57 -1.33 -34.74 21.25
CA LYS A 57 -2.47 -34.51 20.38
C LYS A 57 -3.16 -33.20 20.74
N CYS A 58 -3.43 -32.37 19.75
CA CYS A 58 -4.24 -31.17 19.93
C CYS A 58 -5.13 -30.93 18.71
N SER A 59 -6.09 -30.02 18.88
CA SER A 59 -6.90 -29.50 17.79
C SER A 59 -6.58 -28.01 17.64
N VAL A 60 -6.33 -27.57 16.40
CA VAL A 60 -6.07 -26.17 16.07
C VAL A 60 -7.27 -25.63 15.30
N SER A 61 -8.02 -24.74 15.92
CA SER A 61 -9.15 -24.02 15.34
C SER A 61 -8.84 -22.53 15.16
N LYS A 62 -9.85 -21.75 14.73
CA LYS A 62 -9.73 -20.29 14.59
C LYS A 62 -9.41 -19.60 15.92
N GLU A 63 -9.97 -20.10 17.02
CA GLU A 63 -9.83 -19.61 18.39
C GLU A 63 -8.52 -20.05 19.07
N THR A 64 -7.78 -20.98 18.47
CA THR A 64 -6.53 -21.47 19.04
C THR A 64 -5.41 -20.44 18.86
N GLU A 65 -4.84 -19.98 19.96
CA GLU A 65 -3.67 -19.10 19.97
C GLU A 65 -2.45 -19.85 19.45
N CYS A 66 -1.97 -19.47 18.26
CA CYS A 66 -0.81 -20.09 17.64
C CYS A 66 -0.13 -19.11 16.69
N SER A 67 1.18 -19.31 16.47
CA SER A 67 1.96 -18.42 15.61
C SER A 67 3.16 -19.13 14.99
N ARG A 68 3.62 -18.58 13.87
CA ARG A 68 4.90 -18.97 13.26
C ARG A 68 6.05 -18.43 14.09
N VAL A 69 7.04 -19.28 14.35
CA VAL A 69 8.28 -18.92 15.04
C VAL A 69 9.48 -19.20 14.12
N GLY A 70 10.10 -18.15 13.60
CA GLY A 70 11.22 -18.29 12.66
C GLY A 70 10.82 -18.94 11.33
N LYS A 71 11.76 -19.67 10.70
CA LYS A 71 11.57 -20.24 9.35
C LYS A 71 11.05 -21.68 9.33
N GLN A 72 11.02 -22.36 10.47
CA GLN A 72 10.77 -23.80 10.53
C GLN A 72 10.05 -24.25 11.81
N SER A 73 9.48 -23.32 12.59
CA SER A 73 8.82 -23.67 13.85
C SER A 73 7.46 -23.01 13.98
N PHE A 74 6.59 -23.64 14.77
CA PHE A 74 5.21 -23.23 15.01
C PHE A 74 4.90 -23.37 16.49
N ILE A 75 4.40 -22.31 17.14
CA ILE A 75 3.99 -22.33 18.54
C ILE A 75 2.48 -22.42 18.65
N ILE A 76 2.00 -23.23 19.59
CA ILE A 76 0.58 -23.41 19.90
C ILE A 76 0.41 -23.25 21.40
N THR A 77 -0.48 -22.38 21.83
CA THR A 77 -0.84 -22.18 23.23
C THR A 77 -2.17 -22.88 23.50
N LEU A 78 -2.17 -23.79 24.49
CA LEU A 78 -3.30 -24.60 24.90
C LEU A 78 -3.55 -24.34 26.39
N GLY A 79 -4.44 -23.40 26.69
CA GLY A 79 -4.66 -22.93 28.06
C GLY A 79 -3.42 -22.20 28.58
N CYS A 80 -2.83 -22.68 29.66
CA CYS A 80 -1.63 -22.07 30.27
C CYS A 80 -0.30 -22.63 29.72
N ASN A 81 -0.34 -23.64 28.85
CA ASN A 81 0.86 -24.28 28.30
C ASN A 81 1.08 -23.90 26.84
N SER A 82 2.33 -23.57 26.48
CA SER A 82 2.70 -23.39 25.08
C SER A 82 3.61 -24.51 24.61
N VAL A 83 3.34 -25.05 23.42
CA VAL A 83 4.18 -26.04 22.77
C VAL A 83 4.74 -25.47 21.48
N LEU A 84 6.03 -25.69 21.25
CA LEU A 84 6.74 -25.31 20.05
C LEU A 84 7.06 -26.58 19.25
N ILE A 85 6.54 -26.62 18.03
CA ILE A 85 6.77 -27.67 17.05
C ILE A 85 7.84 -27.19 16.08
N GLN A 86 8.95 -27.90 15.97
CA GLN A 86 10.03 -27.59 15.03
C GLN A 86 10.09 -28.66 13.93
N PHE A 87 10.06 -28.23 12.67
CA PHE A 87 10.08 -29.10 11.50
C PHE A 87 11.52 -29.41 11.08
N ALA A 88 11.71 -30.57 10.46
CA ALA A 88 13.01 -31.00 9.94
C ALA A 88 13.49 -30.12 8.78
N THR A 89 12.57 -29.65 7.93
CA THR A 89 12.88 -28.76 6.81
C THR A 89 11.94 -27.55 6.74
N PRO A 90 12.38 -26.41 6.19
CA PRO A 90 11.50 -25.27 5.91
C PRO A 90 10.36 -25.59 4.94
N SER A 91 10.58 -26.53 4.01
CA SER A 91 9.55 -26.97 3.05
C SER A 91 8.40 -27.67 3.77
N ASP A 92 8.71 -28.59 4.68
CA ASP A 92 7.70 -29.28 5.48
C ASP A 92 6.91 -28.32 6.36
N PHE A 93 7.60 -27.34 6.96
CA PHE A 93 6.95 -26.26 7.70
C PHE A 93 5.97 -25.47 6.81
N CYS A 94 6.39 -25.06 5.60
CA CYS A 94 5.51 -24.34 4.67
C CYS A 94 4.27 -25.17 4.30
N SER A 95 4.43 -26.44 3.98
CA SER A 95 3.31 -27.35 3.68
C SER A 95 2.36 -27.50 4.87
N PHE A 96 2.90 -27.70 6.08
CA PHE A 96 2.12 -27.75 7.31
C PHE A 96 1.38 -26.44 7.59
N TYR A 97 2.06 -25.31 7.45
CA TYR A 97 1.50 -23.99 7.69
C TYR A 97 0.33 -23.69 6.75
N ASN A 98 0.46 -24.07 5.46
CA ASN A 98 -0.63 -23.94 4.48
C ASN A 98 -1.84 -24.80 4.84
N ILE A 99 -1.63 -26.01 5.37
CA ILE A 99 -2.72 -26.87 5.85
C ILE A 99 -3.47 -26.21 7.00
N LEU A 100 -2.75 -25.68 8.00
CA LEU A 100 -3.36 -24.96 9.11
C LEU A 100 -4.08 -23.68 8.67
N LYS A 101 -3.50 -22.95 7.70
CA LYS A 101 -4.09 -21.75 7.11
C LYS A 101 -5.48 -22.07 6.55
N ASN A 102 -5.58 -23.13 5.74
CA ASN A 102 -6.85 -23.56 5.15
C ASN A 102 -7.91 -23.95 6.20
N CYS A 103 -7.52 -24.62 7.29
CA CYS A 103 -8.45 -25.06 8.34
C CYS A 103 -8.89 -23.96 9.32
N ARG A 104 -8.10 -22.89 9.51
CA ARG A 104 -8.47 -21.77 10.40
C ARG A 104 -9.43 -20.77 9.74
N GLY A 105 -10.01 -21.12 8.59
CA GLY A 105 -10.82 -20.20 7.80
C GLY A 105 -10.00 -19.12 7.11
N HIS A 106 -8.67 -19.25 7.02
CA HIS A 106 -7.91 -18.54 5.99
C HIS A 106 -8.04 -19.29 4.66
N ASN A 107 -9.29 -19.52 4.22
CA ASN A 107 -9.59 -19.36 2.81
C ASN A 107 -9.43 -17.88 2.51
N MET A 108 -8.18 -17.40 2.45
CA MET A 108 -7.94 -16.35 1.50
C MET A 108 -8.12 -17.05 0.16
N GLU A 109 -9.32 -16.97 -0.40
CA GLU A 109 -9.38 -16.85 -1.84
C GLU A 109 -8.26 -15.89 -2.21
N GLN A 110 -7.34 -16.32 -3.09
CA GLN A 110 -6.28 -15.45 -3.56
C GLN A 110 -6.96 -14.20 -4.13
N SER A 111 -7.00 -13.15 -3.32
CA SER A 111 -7.59 -11.89 -3.70
C SER A 111 -6.53 -11.17 -4.52
N VAL A 112 -6.98 -10.37 -5.50
CA VAL A 112 -6.07 -9.53 -6.31
C VAL A 112 -5.14 -8.70 -5.41
N PHE A 113 -5.61 -8.29 -4.23
CA PHE A 113 -4.79 -7.62 -3.22
C PHE A 113 -3.67 -8.49 -2.65
N SER A 114 -3.98 -9.74 -2.29
CA SER A 114 -3.02 -10.67 -1.68
C SER A 114 -1.96 -11.19 -2.65
N GLU A 115 -2.26 -11.23 -3.95
CA GLU A 115 -1.30 -11.62 -4.98
C GLU A 115 -0.25 -10.53 -5.23
N ARG A 116 -0.65 -9.26 -5.08
CA ARG A 116 0.20 -8.10 -5.42
C ARG A 116 0.91 -7.46 -4.23
N THR A 117 0.56 -7.84 -3.00
CA THR A 117 1.04 -7.20 -1.76
C THR A 117 1.53 -8.24 -0.77
N GLU A 118 2.76 -8.08 -0.29
CA GLU A 118 3.29 -8.93 0.78
C GLU A 118 2.50 -8.74 2.09
N GLU A 119 2.28 -9.83 2.82
CA GLU A 119 1.47 -9.85 4.03
C GLU A 119 2.02 -8.91 5.13
N SER A 120 3.34 -8.86 5.31
CA SER A 120 4.00 -7.95 6.26
C SER A 120 3.73 -6.49 5.92
N SER A 121 3.87 -6.12 4.66
CA SER A 121 3.62 -4.75 4.18
C SER A 121 2.16 -4.38 4.30
N ALA A 122 1.24 -5.30 3.99
CA ALA A 122 -0.20 -5.09 4.13
C ALA A 122 -0.60 -4.86 5.61
N VAL A 123 -0.08 -5.66 6.53
CA VAL A 123 -0.36 -5.50 7.97
C VAL A 123 0.13 -4.15 8.46
N GLN A 124 1.37 -3.76 8.14
CA GLN A 124 1.92 -2.47 8.55
C GLN A 124 1.13 -1.30 7.97
N TYR A 125 0.71 -1.40 6.69
CA TYR A 125 -0.11 -0.41 6.02
C TYR A 125 -1.46 -0.21 6.72
N PHE A 126 -2.23 -1.28 6.97
CA PHE A 126 -3.53 -1.15 7.63
C PHE A 126 -3.42 -0.76 9.11
N GLN A 127 -2.35 -1.15 9.80
CA GLN A 127 -2.07 -0.68 11.16
C GLN A 127 -1.81 0.83 11.18
N PHE A 128 -1.04 1.35 10.23
CA PHE A 128 -0.79 2.78 10.10
C PHE A 128 -2.09 3.58 9.95
N TYR A 129 -2.98 3.14 9.06
CA TYR A 129 -4.27 3.80 8.83
C TYR A 129 -5.33 3.58 9.93
N GLY A 130 -5.11 2.59 10.79
CA GLY A 130 -5.94 2.32 11.97
C GLY A 130 -5.77 3.31 13.12
N TYR A 131 -4.75 4.19 13.08
CA TYR A 131 -4.54 5.21 14.12
C TYR A 131 -5.39 6.47 13.87
N LEU A 132 -6.11 6.93 14.89
CA LEU A 132 -6.87 8.18 14.84
C LEU A 132 -5.98 9.41 14.55
N SER A 133 -4.73 9.41 14.99
CA SER A 133 -3.78 10.49 14.71
C SER A 133 -3.50 10.64 13.21
N GLN A 134 -3.43 9.54 12.46
CA GLN A 134 -3.24 9.61 11.00
C GLN A 134 -4.50 10.12 10.30
N GLN A 135 -5.67 9.67 10.74
CA GLN A 135 -6.95 10.21 10.24
C GLN A 135 -7.07 11.71 10.54
N GLN A 136 -6.65 12.14 11.73
CA GLN A 136 -6.61 13.56 12.11
C GLN A 136 -5.67 14.35 11.20
N ASN A 137 -4.44 13.86 10.92
CA ASN A 137 -3.51 14.52 10.01
C ASN A 137 -4.14 14.76 8.63
N MET A 138 -4.85 13.76 8.10
CA MET A 138 -5.56 13.87 6.81
C MET A 138 -6.75 14.85 6.88
N MET A 139 -7.52 14.85 7.97
CA MET A 139 -8.69 15.73 8.13
C MET A 139 -8.32 17.19 8.45
N GLN A 140 -7.17 17.43 9.09
CA GLN A 140 -6.66 18.78 9.37
C GLN A 140 -6.08 19.47 8.13
N ASP A 141 -5.84 18.73 7.04
CA ASP A 141 -5.63 19.34 5.74
C ASP A 141 -6.96 19.91 5.21
N TYR A 142 -7.24 21.14 5.61
CA TYR A 142 -8.45 21.87 5.23
C TYR A 142 -8.56 22.08 3.70
N VAL A 143 -7.44 22.14 2.99
CA VAL A 143 -7.46 22.29 1.52
C VAL A 143 -7.93 21.00 0.90
N ARG A 144 -7.37 19.86 1.31
CA ARG A 144 -7.80 18.52 0.88
C ARG A 144 -9.26 18.27 1.22
N THR A 145 -9.61 18.25 2.50
CA THR A 145 -10.96 17.88 2.97
C THR A 145 -12.01 18.87 2.47
N GLY A 146 -11.72 20.17 2.52
CA GLY A 146 -12.64 21.20 2.04
C GLY A 146 -12.86 21.16 0.54
N THR A 147 -11.87 20.75 -0.27
CA THR A 147 -12.07 20.62 -1.72
C THR A 147 -12.91 19.41 -2.07
N TYR A 148 -12.71 18.26 -1.41
CA TYR A 148 -13.60 17.10 -1.55
C TYR A 148 -15.04 17.45 -1.20
N GLN A 149 -15.25 18.11 -0.05
CA GLN A 149 -16.59 18.54 0.36
C GLN A 149 -17.23 19.46 -0.68
N ARG A 150 -16.53 20.51 -1.11
CA ARG A 150 -17.05 21.46 -2.12
C ARG A 150 -17.38 20.74 -3.42
N ALA A 151 -16.52 19.86 -3.89
CA ALA A 151 -16.72 19.18 -5.15
C ALA A 151 -17.92 18.22 -5.10
N ILE A 152 -18.11 17.49 -3.99
CA ILE A 152 -19.28 16.62 -3.77
C ILE A 152 -20.57 17.45 -3.69
N LEU A 153 -20.59 18.51 -2.86
CA LEU A 153 -21.79 19.34 -2.67
C LEU A 153 -22.16 20.17 -3.90
N GLN A 154 -21.19 20.65 -4.68
CA GLN A 154 -21.47 21.41 -5.90
C GLN A 154 -21.95 20.51 -7.05
N ASN A 155 -21.54 19.24 -7.07
CA ASN A 155 -22.06 18.23 -7.99
C ASN A 155 -23.18 17.40 -7.33
N HIS A 156 -24.00 17.99 -6.45
CA HIS A 156 -25.01 17.23 -5.70
C HIS A 156 -25.98 16.44 -6.59
N SER A 157 -26.19 16.81 -7.85
CA SER A 157 -27.00 16.05 -8.81
C SER A 157 -26.46 14.65 -9.07
N ASP A 158 -25.15 14.47 -8.95
CA ASP A 158 -24.44 13.19 -9.14
C ASP A 158 -24.55 12.29 -7.90
N PHE A 159 -25.00 12.84 -6.76
CA PHE A 159 -25.14 12.13 -5.49
C PHE A 159 -26.60 11.97 -5.05
N LYS A 160 -27.46 12.96 -5.34
CA LYS A 160 -28.85 12.98 -4.88
C LYS A 160 -29.61 11.73 -5.34
N ASP A 161 -30.20 11.04 -4.38
CA ASP A 161 -30.96 9.80 -4.55
C ASP A 161 -30.14 8.64 -5.19
N LYS A 162 -28.81 8.74 -5.19
CA LYS A 162 -27.88 7.74 -5.74
C LYS A 162 -27.34 6.77 -4.69
N ILE A 163 -26.85 5.63 -5.18
CA ILE A 163 -26.07 4.67 -4.39
C ILE A 163 -24.58 4.99 -4.57
N VAL A 164 -23.87 5.15 -3.46
CA VAL A 164 -22.45 5.55 -3.42
C VAL A 164 -21.62 4.42 -2.82
N LEU A 165 -20.42 4.18 -3.37
CA LEU A 165 -19.37 3.37 -2.74
C LEU A 165 -18.20 4.26 -2.35
N ASP A 166 -17.83 4.27 -1.08
CA ASP A 166 -16.66 4.95 -0.54
C ASP A 166 -15.56 3.91 -0.26
N VAL A 167 -14.48 3.95 -1.06
CA VAL A 167 -13.39 2.95 -1.03
C VAL A 167 -12.24 3.43 -0.16
N GLY A 168 -11.95 2.71 0.91
CA GLY A 168 -10.98 3.13 1.92
C GLY A 168 -11.51 4.34 2.70
N CYS A 169 -12.70 4.20 3.26
CA CYS A 169 -13.43 5.34 3.82
C CYS A 169 -12.74 5.97 5.04
N GLY A 170 -11.79 5.28 5.68
CA GLY A 170 -11.10 5.74 6.88
C GLY A 170 -12.10 6.06 7.98
N SER A 171 -12.12 7.32 8.43
CA SER A 171 -13.11 7.83 9.39
C SER A 171 -14.54 7.94 8.84
N GLY A 172 -14.74 7.79 7.53
CA GLY A 172 -16.01 7.95 6.84
C GLY A 172 -16.33 9.37 6.39
N ILE A 173 -15.37 10.32 6.47
CA ILE A 173 -15.62 11.74 6.19
C ILE A 173 -16.22 12.01 4.80
N LEU A 174 -15.78 11.29 3.76
CA LEU A 174 -16.33 11.42 2.40
C LEU A 174 -17.75 10.87 2.29
N SER A 175 -18.03 9.76 2.98
CA SER A 175 -19.39 9.22 3.13
C SER A 175 -20.37 10.22 3.75
N PHE A 176 -19.92 11.00 4.76
CA PHE A 176 -20.74 12.09 5.32
C PHE A 176 -21.01 13.20 4.31
N PHE A 177 -20.04 13.58 3.48
CA PHE A 177 -20.26 14.56 2.41
C PHE A 177 -21.23 14.06 1.34
N ALA A 178 -21.14 12.78 0.97
CA ALA A 178 -22.10 12.17 0.06
C ALA A 178 -23.52 12.15 0.65
N ALA A 179 -23.66 11.85 1.95
CA ALA A 179 -24.94 11.93 2.65
C ALA A 179 -25.50 13.37 2.69
N GLN A 180 -24.64 14.38 2.91
CA GLN A 180 -25.00 15.80 2.84
C GLN A 180 -25.48 16.21 1.43
N ALA A 181 -24.87 15.65 0.38
CA ALA A 181 -25.28 15.87 -1.01
C ALA A 181 -26.60 15.14 -1.39
N GLY A 182 -27.19 14.39 -0.46
CA GLY A 182 -28.48 13.73 -0.64
C GLY A 182 -28.40 12.30 -1.17
N ALA A 183 -27.26 11.61 -1.02
CA ALA A 183 -27.15 10.19 -1.37
C ALA A 183 -28.20 9.34 -0.65
N ARG A 184 -28.81 8.43 -1.41
CA ARG A 184 -29.85 7.51 -0.92
C ARG A 184 -29.23 6.45 -0.01
N LYS A 185 -28.08 5.92 -0.41
CA LYS A 185 -27.37 4.87 0.31
C LYS A 185 -25.88 4.95 0.01
N ILE A 186 -25.05 4.77 1.04
CA ILE A 186 -23.59 4.81 0.96
C ILE A 186 -23.03 3.53 1.56
N TYR A 187 -22.24 2.79 0.79
CA TYR A 187 -21.44 1.67 1.28
C TYR A 187 -20.02 2.19 1.55
N ALA A 188 -19.61 2.20 2.81
CA ALA A 188 -18.32 2.72 3.24
C ALA A 188 -17.39 1.54 3.59
N VAL A 189 -16.46 1.23 2.69
CA VAL A 189 -15.56 0.06 2.81
C VAL A 189 -14.23 0.50 3.43
N GLU A 190 -13.83 -0.15 4.52
CA GLU A 190 -12.57 0.13 5.21
C GLU A 190 -11.95 -1.16 5.73
N ALA A 191 -10.67 -1.38 5.43
CA ALA A 191 -9.97 -2.62 5.75
C ALA A 191 -9.28 -2.59 7.12
N SER A 192 -8.91 -1.41 7.61
CA SER A 192 -8.29 -1.24 8.93
C SER A 192 -9.32 -1.27 10.06
N THR A 193 -8.84 -1.27 11.30
CA THR A 193 -9.69 -1.14 12.50
C THR A 193 -10.45 0.19 12.56
N MET A 194 -10.10 1.17 11.72
CA MET A 194 -10.81 2.45 11.62
C MET A 194 -12.29 2.30 11.25
N ALA A 195 -12.67 1.20 10.59
CA ALA A 195 -14.06 0.86 10.31
C ALA A 195 -14.94 0.89 11.57
N GLN A 196 -14.41 0.48 12.72
CA GLN A 196 -15.15 0.52 13.99
C GLN A 196 -15.42 1.96 14.46
N HIS A 197 -14.47 2.87 14.25
CA HIS A 197 -14.64 4.29 14.57
C HIS A 197 -15.59 4.98 13.58
N ALA A 198 -15.52 4.64 12.29
CA ALA A 198 -16.47 5.12 11.29
C ALA A 198 -17.92 4.73 11.66
N GLU A 199 -18.13 3.48 12.08
CA GLU A 199 -19.43 2.99 12.54
C GLU A 199 -19.95 3.77 13.77
N VAL A 200 -19.07 4.10 14.72
CA VAL A 200 -19.42 4.97 15.86
C VAL A 200 -19.87 6.36 15.39
N LEU A 201 -19.15 6.96 14.44
CA LEU A 201 -19.50 8.27 13.89
C LEU A 201 -20.82 8.23 13.12
N VAL A 202 -21.09 7.17 12.35
CA VAL A 202 -22.35 6.99 11.63
C VAL A 202 -23.53 6.95 12.60
N LYS A 203 -23.38 6.20 13.71
CA LYS A 203 -24.38 6.12 14.78
C LYS A 203 -24.59 7.46 15.48
N SER A 204 -23.53 8.13 15.89
CA SER A 204 -23.63 9.40 16.62
C SER A 204 -24.23 10.53 15.77
N ASN A 205 -24.10 10.45 14.44
CA ASN A 205 -24.66 11.42 13.51
C ASN A 205 -26.03 11.00 12.94
N ASN A 206 -26.65 9.94 13.46
CA ASN A 206 -27.99 9.47 13.06
C ASN A 206 -28.11 9.18 11.55
N LEU A 207 -27.08 8.57 10.95
CA LEU A 207 -27.04 8.24 9.51
C LEU A 207 -27.01 6.74 9.24
N THR A 208 -27.39 5.91 10.22
CA THR A 208 -27.38 4.45 10.13
C THR A 208 -28.35 3.90 9.07
N ASP A 209 -29.36 4.66 8.67
CA ASP A 209 -30.29 4.34 7.59
C ASP A 209 -29.69 4.57 6.20
N ARG A 210 -28.64 5.38 6.09
CA ARG A 210 -28.01 5.77 4.82
C ARG A 210 -26.61 5.22 4.63
N ILE A 211 -25.76 5.25 5.65
CA ILE A 211 -24.37 4.82 5.59
C ILE A 211 -24.23 3.43 6.20
N VAL A 212 -23.71 2.49 5.42
CA VAL A 212 -23.40 1.12 5.85
C VAL A 212 -21.90 0.93 5.82
N VAL A 213 -21.27 0.79 6.98
CA VAL A 213 -19.84 0.51 7.07
C VAL A 213 -19.59 -0.98 6.86
N ILE A 214 -18.68 -1.32 5.95
CA ILE A 214 -18.32 -2.69 5.62
C ILE A 214 -16.83 -2.88 5.92
N PRO A 215 -16.48 -3.60 7.01
CA PRO A 215 -15.09 -3.90 7.31
C PRO A 215 -14.54 -4.93 6.32
N GLY A 216 -13.43 -4.59 5.65
CA GLY A 216 -12.75 -5.50 4.72
C GLY A 216 -12.10 -4.77 3.55
N LYS A 217 -11.37 -5.54 2.73
CA LYS A 217 -10.75 -5.03 1.51
C LYS A 217 -11.76 -5.05 0.37
N VAL A 218 -11.76 -4.02 -0.48
CA VAL A 218 -12.71 -3.91 -1.61
C VAL A 218 -12.58 -5.08 -2.60
N GLU A 219 -11.42 -5.71 -2.65
CA GLU A 219 -11.15 -6.90 -3.42
C GLU A 219 -11.90 -8.14 -2.91
N GLU A 220 -12.16 -8.22 -1.60
CA GLU A 220 -12.62 -9.41 -0.86
C GLU A 220 -14.09 -9.32 -0.41
N ILE A 221 -14.67 -8.10 -0.35
CA ILE A 221 -16.06 -7.90 0.07
C ILE A 221 -17.08 -8.21 -1.05
N SER A 222 -18.35 -8.31 -0.69
CA SER A 222 -19.48 -8.38 -1.62
C SER A 222 -20.48 -7.26 -1.33
N LEU A 223 -20.94 -6.58 -2.38
CA LEU A 223 -22.02 -5.59 -2.26
C LEU A 223 -23.34 -6.20 -2.78
N PRO A 224 -24.49 -5.85 -2.17
CA PRO A 224 -25.79 -6.41 -2.56
C PRO A 224 -26.37 -5.80 -3.84
N GLU A 225 -25.83 -4.66 -4.31
CA GLU A 225 -26.30 -3.94 -5.50
C GLU A 225 -25.16 -3.15 -6.16
N GLN A 226 -25.28 -2.87 -7.46
CA GLN A 226 -24.36 -1.98 -8.18
C GLN A 226 -24.55 -0.52 -7.75
N VAL A 227 -23.47 0.27 -7.74
CA VAL A 227 -23.46 1.67 -7.32
C VAL A 227 -23.46 2.65 -8.50
N ASP A 228 -24.01 3.84 -8.29
CA ASP A 228 -24.05 4.91 -9.30
C ASP A 228 -22.74 5.72 -9.33
N ILE A 229 -22.07 5.85 -8.19
CA ILE A 229 -20.82 6.61 -8.08
C ILE A 229 -19.88 5.95 -7.07
N ILE A 230 -18.59 5.88 -7.43
CA ILE A 230 -17.52 5.48 -6.52
C ILE A 230 -16.74 6.74 -6.12
N ILE A 231 -16.54 6.93 -4.82
CA ILE A 231 -15.71 7.98 -4.25
C ILE A 231 -14.53 7.37 -3.51
N SER A 232 -13.38 8.04 -3.53
CA SER A 232 -12.20 7.65 -2.75
C SER A 232 -11.21 8.81 -2.64
N GLU A 233 -10.27 8.66 -1.71
CA GLU A 233 -9.04 9.45 -1.66
C GLU A 233 -7.86 8.48 -1.82
N PRO A 234 -7.52 8.06 -3.05
CA PRO A 234 -6.52 7.02 -3.27
C PRO A 234 -5.10 7.57 -3.50
N MET A 235 -4.84 8.85 -3.18
CA MET A 235 -3.59 9.52 -3.57
C MET A 235 -2.52 9.39 -2.51
N GLY A 236 -1.46 8.67 -2.84
CA GLY A 236 -0.21 8.74 -2.09
C GLY A 236 0.73 9.83 -2.65
N TYR A 237 1.96 9.87 -2.13
CA TYR A 237 3.05 10.63 -2.73
C TYR A 237 3.20 10.30 -4.23
N MET A 238 3.46 11.34 -5.03
CA MET A 238 3.54 11.23 -6.50
C MET A 238 2.31 10.56 -7.14
N LEU A 239 1.14 10.66 -6.52
CA LEU A 239 -0.13 10.04 -6.91
C LEU A 239 -0.19 8.50 -6.76
N PHE A 240 0.90 7.79 -7.03
CA PHE A 240 0.91 6.32 -7.12
C PHE A 240 1.36 5.58 -5.87
N ASN A 241 1.99 6.27 -4.91
CA ASN A 241 2.45 5.61 -3.68
C ASN A 241 1.29 4.87 -2.99
N GLU A 242 1.61 3.81 -2.26
CA GLU A 242 0.67 2.92 -1.56
C GLU A 242 -0.22 2.04 -2.44
N ARG A 243 -0.20 2.22 -3.76
CA ARG A 243 -0.94 1.37 -4.73
C ARG A 243 -2.44 1.29 -4.44
N MET A 244 -3.00 2.28 -3.76
CA MET A 244 -4.44 2.38 -3.45
C MET A 244 -5.27 2.64 -4.71
N LEU A 245 -4.69 3.28 -5.72
CA LEU A 245 -5.31 3.44 -7.05
C LEU A 245 -5.73 2.11 -7.68
N GLU A 246 -4.98 1.03 -7.46
CA GLU A 246 -5.35 -0.29 -7.99
C GLU A 246 -6.63 -0.82 -7.32
N SER A 247 -6.78 -0.64 -6.00
CA SER A 247 -8.02 -0.98 -5.28
C SER A 247 -9.19 -0.10 -5.73
N TYR A 248 -8.94 1.19 -5.96
CA TYR A 248 -9.93 2.13 -6.48
C TYR A 248 -10.42 1.74 -7.88
N LEU A 249 -9.51 1.34 -8.78
CA LEU A 249 -9.87 0.82 -10.10
C LEU A 249 -10.58 -0.54 -10.02
N HIS A 250 -10.16 -1.43 -9.11
CA HIS A 250 -10.81 -2.73 -8.89
C HIS A 250 -12.27 -2.57 -8.45
N ALA A 251 -12.57 -1.52 -7.68
CA ALA A 251 -13.93 -1.21 -7.24
C ALA A 251 -14.91 -0.95 -8.40
N LYS A 252 -14.43 -0.64 -9.62
CA LYS A 252 -15.26 -0.47 -10.83
C LYS A 252 -16.13 -1.69 -11.13
N LYS A 253 -15.79 -2.89 -10.63
CA LYS A 253 -16.67 -4.08 -10.75
C LYS A 253 -18.07 -3.83 -10.16
N TYR A 254 -18.19 -2.97 -9.16
CA TYR A 254 -19.47 -2.59 -8.54
C TYR A 254 -20.15 -1.39 -9.21
N LEU A 255 -19.48 -0.70 -10.14
CA LEU A 255 -20.01 0.49 -10.79
C LEU A 255 -21.01 0.11 -11.88
N LYS A 256 -22.12 0.84 -11.97
CA LYS A 256 -23.04 0.72 -13.11
C LYS A 256 -22.34 1.17 -14.42
N PRO A 257 -22.77 0.70 -15.61
CA PRO A 257 -22.17 1.12 -16.88
C PRO A 257 -22.19 2.64 -17.13
N SER A 258 -23.20 3.34 -16.61
CA SER A 258 -23.31 4.80 -16.65
C SER A 258 -22.86 5.49 -15.36
N GLY A 259 -22.17 4.77 -14.48
CA GLY A 259 -21.73 5.27 -13.20
C GLY A 259 -20.52 6.18 -13.31
N ASN A 260 -20.29 7.01 -12.30
CA ASN A 260 -19.20 7.97 -12.26
C ASN A 260 -18.14 7.61 -11.21
N MET A 261 -16.95 8.18 -11.33
CA MET A 261 -15.84 8.01 -10.39
C MET A 261 -15.37 9.37 -9.89
N PHE A 262 -15.06 9.46 -8.60
CA PHE A 262 -14.67 10.69 -7.92
C PHE A 262 -13.46 10.44 -6.98
N PRO A 263 -12.22 10.76 -7.39
CA PRO A 263 -11.80 11.50 -8.59
C PRO A 263 -11.99 10.76 -9.91
N THR A 264 -12.08 11.54 -11.00
CA THR A 264 -12.28 11.03 -12.36
C THR A 264 -10.97 10.97 -13.15
N ILE A 265 -10.08 11.93 -12.93
CA ILE A 265 -8.77 12.04 -13.60
C ILE A 265 -7.71 12.40 -12.55
N GLY A 266 -6.52 11.83 -12.67
CA GLY A 266 -5.32 12.28 -11.97
C GLY A 266 -4.26 12.79 -12.95
N ASP A 267 -3.79 14.01 -12.77
CA ASP A 267 -2.70 14.59 -13.54
C ASP A 267 -1.39 14.48 -12.74
N VAL A 268 -0.35 13.89 -13.33
CA VAL A 268 1.02 13.92 -12.80
C VAL A 268 1.84 14.91 -13.61
N HIS A 269 2.51 15.79 -12.90
CA HIS A 269 3.23 16.93 -13.44
C HIS A 269 4.70 16.77 -13.12
N LEU A 270 5.55 16.79 -14.16
CA LEU A 270 7.00 16.71 -14.04
C LEU A 270 7.70 17.99 -14.56
N ALA A 271 8.58 18.60 -13.77
CA ALA A 271 9.38 19.75 -14.20
C ALA A 271 10.83 19.66 -13.71
N PRO A 272 11.81 20.10 -14.51
CA PRO A 272 13.18 20.22 -14.04
C PRO A 272 13.28 21.39 -13.07
N PHE A 273 14.11 21.25 -12.03
CA PHE A 273 14.47 22.36 -11.16
C PHE A 273 15.94 22.28 -10.76
N THR A 274 16.49 23.41 -10.32
CA THR A 274 17.83 23.50 -9.76
C THR A 274 17.71 23.91 -8.30
N ASP A 275 18.35 23.15 -7.43
CA ASP A 275 18.48 23.47 -6.01
C ASP A 275 19.82 22.91 -5.53
N GLU A 276 20.82 23.79 -5.52
CA GLU A 276 22.16 23.44 -5.10
C GLU A 276 22.20 23.12 -3.60
N GLN A 277 21.40 23.81 -2.78
CA GLN A 277 21.37 23.61 -1.34
C GLN A 277 20.86 22.21 -1.01
N LEU A 278 19.73 21.78 -1.60
CA LEU A 278 19.18 20.44 -1.42
C LEU A 278 20.16 19.36 -1.88
N TYR A 279 20.82 19.57 -3.03
CA TYR A 279 21.82 18.64 -3.55
C TYR A 279 23.00 18.50 -2.58
N MET A 280 23.53 19.63 -2.11
CA MET A 280 24.67 19.65 -1.19
C MET A 280 24.30 19.07 0.17
N GLU A 281 23.06 19.21 0.62
CA GLU A 281 22.56 18.59 1.86
C GLU A 281 22.68 17.06 1.80
N GLN A 282 22.18 16.43 0.73
CA GLN A 282 22.27 14.96 0.59
C GLN A 282 23.73 14.49 0.47
N PHE A 283 24.54 15.25 -0.27
CA PHE A 283 25.96 14.94 -0.41
C PHE A 283 26.71 15.10 0.94
N THR A 284 26.34 16.07 1.76
CA THR A 284 26.90 16.29 3.10
C THR A 284 26.56 15.13 4.03
N LYS A 285 25.33 14.60 3.98
CA LYS A 285 24.94 13.38 4.71
C LYS A 285 25.79 12.18 4.28
N ALA A 286 26.00 11.99 2.98
CA ALA A 286 26.85 10.92 2.48
C ALA A 286 28.32 11.08 2.88
N ASN A 287 28.82 12.32 3.01
CA ASN A 287 30.20 12.60 3.44
C ASN A 287 30.47 12.23 4.89
N PHE A 288 29.46 11.94 5.72
CA PHE A 288 29.67 11.28 7.02
C PHE A 288 30.52 10.01 6.87
N TRP A 289 30.30 9.24 5.81
CA TRP A 289 31.02 8.01 5.53
C TRP A 289 32.44 8.24 5.01
N TYR A 290 32.80 9.47 4.63
CA TYR A 290 34.15 9.79 4.14
C TYR A 290 35.10 10.13 5.28
N GLN A 291 35.16 9.24 6.27
CA GLN A 291 35.99 9.39 7.45
C GLN A 291 37.00 8.24 7.52
N PRO A 292 38.32 8.52 7.43
CA PRO A 292 39.35 7.47 7.46
C PRO A 292 39.59 6.89 8.87
N SER A 293 39.02 7.49 9.91
CA SER A 293 39.18 7.03 11.29
C SER A 293 38.01 7.45 12.18
N PHE A 294 36.81 6.91 11.91
CA PHE A 294 35.67 7.02 12.81
C PHE A 294 35.85 6.02 13.95
N HIS A 295 36.19 6.50 15.14
CA HIS A 295 36.54 5.66 16.30
C HIS A 295 37.59 4.58 15.98
N GLY A 296 38.58 4.90 15.14
CA GLY A 296 39.64 3.96 14.73
C GLY A 296 39.29 3.07 13.53
N VAL A 297 38.13 3.25 12.90
CA VAL A 297 37.68 2.47 11.73
C VAL A 297 37.56 3.38 10.50
N ASP A 298 38.09 2.94 9.36
CA ASP A 298 37.91 3.63 8.07
C ASP A 298 36.54 3.29 7.46
N LEU A 299 35.68 4.29 7.32
CA LEU A 299 34.33 4.16 6.74
C LEU A 299 34.31 4.46 5.23
N SER A 300 35.39 5.01 4.67
CA SER A 300 35.41 5.65 3.34
C SER A 300 35.02 4.72 2.20
N ALA A 301 35.24 3.41 2.35
CA ALA A 301 34.83 2.39 1.39
C ALA A 301 33.31 2.36 1.14
N LEU A 302 32.48 2.76 2.12
CA LEU A 302 31.02 2.78 2.01
C LEU A 302 30.45 4.10 1.49
N ARG A 303 31.27 5.13 1.28
CA ARG A 303 30.80 6.43 0.80
C ARG A 303 30.04 6.34 -0.51
N GLY A 304 30.51 5.52 -1.46
CA GLY A 304 29.85 5.34 -2.75
C GLY A 304 28.43 4.78 -2.59
N ALA A 305 28.27 3.75 -1.76
CA ALA A 305 26.97 3.16 -1.45
C ALA A 305 26.05 4.15 -0.72
N ALA A 306 26.59 4.95 0.21
CA ALA A 306 25.82 5.97 0.91
C ALA A 306 25.31 7.07 -0.04
N VAL A 307 26.13 7.53 -0.98
CA VAL A 307 25.69 8.47 -2.03
C VAL A 307 24.52 7.86 -2.82
N ASP A 308 24.66 6.62 -3.29
CA ASP A 308 23.60 5.95 -4.04
C ASP A 308 22.30 5.82 -3.23
N GLU A 309 22.39 5.54 -1.93
CA GLU A 309 21.22 5.40 -1.05
C GLU A 309 20.50 6.74 -0.82
N TYR A 310 21.22 7.80 -0.42
CA TYR A 310 20.61 9.12 -0.16
C TYR A 310 19.94 9.71 -1.41
N PHE A 311 20.50 9.48 -2.60
CA PHE A 311 19.92 9.98 -3.86
C PHE A 311 18.82 9.07 -4.44
N ARG A 312 18.56 7.89 -3.87
CA ARG A 312 17.38 7.08 -4.22
C ARG A 312 16.13 7.51 -3.47
N GLN A 313 16.27 8.27 -2.39
CA GLN A 313 15.16 8.70 -1.55
C GLN A 313 14.46 9.94 -2.15
N PRO A 314 13.16 9.87 -2.47
CA PRO A 314 12.37 11.07 -2.75
C PRO A 314 12.34 12.00 -1.54
N VAL A 315 12.50 13.30 -1.77
CA VAL A 315 12.42 14.33 -0.74
C VAL A 315 11.03 14.99 -0.83
N VAL A 316 10.15 14.69 0.11
CA VAL A 316 8.83 15.35 0.17
C VAL A 316 9.00 16.72 0.80
N VAL A 317 8.50 17.77 0.12
CA VAL A 317 8.63 19.16 0.58
C VAL A 317 7.36 19.96 0.27
N SER A 318 7.04 20.94 1.12
CA SER A 318 5.81 21.72 1.00
C SER A 318 5.88 22.90 0.02
N TRP A 319 6.83 22.92 -0.93
CA TRP A 319 6.95 24.04 -1.88
C TRP A 319 5.76 24.07 -2.84
N ILE A 320 4.91 25.10 -2.71
CA ILE A 320 3.83 25.37 -3.66
C ILE A 320 4.43 26.16 -4.83
N ILE A 321 4.68 25.51 -5.96
CA ILE A 321 4.96 26.23 -7.22
C ILE A 321 3.61 26.57 -7.87
N PRO A 322 3.28 27.86 -8.08
CA PRO A 322 2.07 28.24 -8.79
C PRO A 322 2.05 27.63 -10.20
N ILE A 323 0.90 27.13 -10.65
CA ILE A 323 0.71 26.57 -12.01
C ILE A 323 1.06 27.60 -13.09
N THR A 324 1.00 28.89 -12.80
CA THR A 324 1.48 29.93 -13.72
C THR A 324 2.99 29.82 -13.97
N LEU A 325 3.78 29.49 -12.95
CA LEU A 325 5.22 29.24 -13.10
C LEU A 325 5.49 27.90 -13.84
N TRP A 326 4.59 26.91 -13.74
CA TRP A 326 4.68 25.60 -14.40
C TRP A 326 4.90 25.68 -15.92
N ARG A 327 4.12 26.54 -16.59
CA ARG A 327 4.23 26.76 -18.03
C ARG A 327 5.51 27.51 -18.40
N PHE A 328 6.02 28.34 -17.50
CA PHE A 328 7.27 29.08 -17.71
C PHE A 328 8.51 28.20 -17.53
N ILE A 329 8.48 27.19 -16.65
CA ILE A 329 9.60 26.26 -16.41
C ILE A 329 9.64 25.04 -17.36
N GLY A 330 8.73 24.97 -18.35
CA GLY A 330 8.69 23.86 -19.30
C GLY A 330 8.19 22.54 -18.70
N GLY A 331 7.27 22.59 -17.73
CA GLY A 331 6.73 21.38 -17.10
C GLY A 331 5.84 20.55 -18.03
N HIS A 332 5.92 19.22 -17.90
CA HIS A 332 5.14 18.24 -18.67
C HIS A 332 4.02 17.64 -17.81
N THR A 333 2.82 17.56 -18.36
CA THR A 333 1.63 17.02 -17.66
C THR A 333 1.21 15.70 -18.27
N TYR A 334 0.95 14.72 -17.41
CA TYR A 334 0.46 13.39 -17.74
C TYR A 334 -0.91 13.19 -17.11
N ALA A 335 -1.95 13.18 -17.93
CA ALA A 335 -3.31 12.92 -17.47
C ALA A 335 -3.62 11.42 -17.47
N ILE A 336 -4.08 10.92 -16.33
CA ILE A 336 -4.50 9.52 -16.11
C ILE A 336 -6.00 9.54 -15.90
N VAL A 337 -6.72 9.01 -16.89
CA VAL A 337 -8.18 8.93 -16.82
C VAL A 337 -8.56 7.68 -16.03
N LEU A 338 -8.98 7.87 -14.78
CA LEU A 338 -9.27 6.78 -13.84
C LEU A 338 -10.52 5.96 -14.23
N THR A 339 -11.30 6.44 -15.20
CA THR A 339 -12.44 5.68 -15.75
C THR A 339 -12.01 4.61 -16.77
N THR A 340 -10.81 4.69 -17.33
CA THR A 340 -10.30 3.70 -18.30
C THR A 340 -9.56 2.54 -17.64
N ASP A 341 -9.46 1.41 -18.32
CA ASP A 341 -8.68 0.25 -17.85
C ASP A 341 -7.19 0.51 -18.12
N ILE A 342 -6.53 1.11 -17.13
CA ILE A 342 -5.10 1.44 -17.17
C ILE A 342 -4.31 0.37 -16.42
N LEU A 343 -3.26 -0.14 -17.06
CA LEU A 343 -2.30 -1.03 -16.42
C LEU A 343 -1.34 -0.19 -15.55
N LEU A 344 -1.60 -0.10 -14.24
CA LEU A 344 -0.76 0.65 -13.29
C LEU A 344 0.58 -0.02 -12.97
N THR A 345 0.83 -1.25 -13.43
CA THR A 345 2.05 -2.02 -13.13
C THR A 345 3.30 -1.45 -13.81
N CYS A 346 3.16 -0.71 -14.91
CA CYS A 346 4.28 -0.03 -15.56
C CYS A 346 3.78 1.26 -16.24
N ILE A 347 4.24 2.41 -15.73
CA ILE A 347 3.97 3.71 -16.33
C ILE A 347 5.27 4.20 -16.96
N GLN A 348 5.35 4.11 -18.29
CA GLN A 348 6.48 4.64 -19.06
C GLN A 348 6.08 5.97 -19.69
N SER A 349 6.96 6.95 -19.57
CA SER A 349 6.76 8.23 -20.23
C SER A 349 8.05 8.80 -20.82
N CYS A 350 7.94 9.34 -22.03
CA CYS A 350 8.99 10.08 -22.68
C CYS A 350 8.82 11.56 -22.39
N VAL A 351 9.80 12.17 -21.74
CA VAL A 351 9.80 13.61 -21.46
C VAL A 351 10.87 14.27 -22.32
N GLY A 352 10.48 15.29 -23.09
CA GLY A 352 11.40 16.13 -23.86
C GLY A 352 11.37 17.56 -23.35
N MET A 353 12.34 17.94 -22.53
CA MET A 353 12.37 19.25 -21.85
C MET A 353 13.21 20.27 -22.63
N ASN A 354 12.67 21.49 -22.82
CA ASN A 354 13.42 22.63 -23.33
C ASN A 354 13.98 23.44 -22.16
N ILE A 355 15.31 23.45 -22.02
CA ILE A 355 15.99 24.16 -20.93
C ILE A 355 16.36 25.58 -21.39
N ASN A 356 15.71 26.59 -20.80
CA ASN A 356 15.85 28.00 -21.19
C ASN A 356 16.95 28.78 -20.44
N HIS A 357 17.74 28.12 -19.57
CA HIS A 357 18.80 28.77 -18.80
C HIS A 357 20.17 28.13 -19.05
N GLY A 358 21.11 28.95 -19.50
CA GLY A 358 22.49 28.57 -19.78
C GLY A 358 23.38 28.77 -18.56
N GLY A 359 23.84 27.66 -17.97
CA GLY A 359 24.91 27.64 -16.98
C GLY A 359 25.97 26.61 -17.39
N SER A 360 27.23 26.85 -17.04
CA SER A 360 28.32 25.89 -17.24
C SER A 360 28.16 24.74 -16.26
N ASN A 361 27.55 23.65 -16.71
CA ASN A 361 27.31 22.39 -15.96
C ASN A 361 26.21 22.44 -14.87
N PRO A 362 24.94 22.68 -15.24
CA PRO A 362 23.83 22.72 -14.30
C PRO A 362 23.47 21.31 -13.81
N ARG A 363 23.33 21.14 -12.49
CA ARG A 363 22.84 19.90 -11.86
C ARG A 363 21.32 19.98 -11.78
N TYR A 364 20.63 19.28 -12.66
CA TYR A 364 19.17 19.27 -12.73
C TYR A 364 18.59 18.16 -11.84
N ASN A 365 17.67 18.54 -10.97
CA ASN A 365 16.77 17.64 -10.25
C ASN A 365 15.40 17.64 -10.94
N CYS A 366 14.50 16.73 -10.52
CA CYS A 366 13.15 16.64 -11.07
C CYS A 366 12.07 16.82 -10.00
N LEU A 367 11.18 17.77 -10.22
CA LEU A 367 10.02 18.05 -9.38
C LEU A 367 8.83 17.25 -9.91
N ILE A 368 8.19 16.49 -9.02
CA ILE A 368 6.95 15.78 -9.33
C ILE A 368 5.83 16.36 -8.46
N THR A 369 4.79 16.87 -9.10
CA THR A 369 3.57 17.26 -8.43
C THR A 369 2.38 16.54 -9.06
N SER A 370 1.27 16.46 -8.35
CA SER A 370 0.08 15.76 -8.83
C SER A 370 -1.17 16.56 -8.50
N PHE A 371 -2.18 16.43 -9.37
CA PHE A 371 -3.49 17.02 -9.17
C PHE A 371 -4.55 15.96 -9.43
N LEU A 372 -5.63 16.01 -8.67
CA LEU A 372 -6.84 15.28 -9.01
C LEU A 372 -7.89 16.24 -9.55
N ILE A 373 -8.64 15.76 -10.54
CA ILE A 373 -9.80 16.44 -11.08
C ILE A 373 -11.05 15.72 -10.57
N LEU A 374 -11.85 16.48 -9.81
CA LEU A 374 -13.10 16.05 -9.24
C LEU A 374 -14.27 16.57 -10.10
N GLY A 375 -14.93 15.68 -10.85
CA GLY A 375 -16.13 16.02 -11.61
C GLY A 375 -16.25 15.31 -12.97
N PRO A 376 -17.46 15.32 -13.58
CA PRO A 376 -17.72 14.61 -14.83
C PRO A 376 -16.80 15.06 -15.97
N CYS A 377 -16.24 14.09 -16.70
CA CYS A 377 -15.35 14.31 -17.83
C CYS A 377 -16.13 14.75 -19.09
N SER A 378 -16.76 15.92 -19.07
CA SER A 378 -17.32 16.54 -20.28
C SER A 378 -16.41 17.69 -20.72
N ARG A 379 -15.79 17.57 -21.89
CA ARG A 379 -14.89 18.59 -22.48
C ARG A 379 -15.57 19.95 -22.76
N ASN A 380 -16.89 20.04 -22.56
CA ASN A 380 -17.70 21.24 -22.81
C ASN A 380 -18.35 21.85 -21.54
N SER A 381 -18.07 21.36 -20.33
CA SER A 381 -18.65 21.98 -19.13
C SER A 381 -17.91 23.28 -18.77
N THR A 382 -18.64 24.39 -18.78
CA THR A 382 -18.29 25.72 -18.23
C THR A 382 -18.23 25.78 -16.70
N PHE A 383 -18.19 24.63 -16.01
CA PHE A 383 -18.06 24.57 -14.56
C PHE A 383 -16.59 24.49 -14.14
N PRO A 384 -16.17 25.17 -13.06
CA PRO A 384 -14.79 25.11 -12.60
C PRO A 384 -14.51 23.66 -12.19
N SER A 385 -13.63 22.99 -12.92
CA SER A 385 -13.07 21.70 -12.48
C SER A 385 -12.33 21.95 -11.18
N HIS A 386 -12.84 21.42 -10.06
CA HIS A 386 -12.15 21.51 -8.78
C HIS A 386 -10.91 20.64 -8.86
N ARG A 387 -9.76 21.31 -9.02
CA ARG A 387 -8.46 20.66 -8.92
C ARG A 387 -8.09 20.59 -7.46
N ILE A 388 -7.92 19.38 -6.93
CA ILE A 388 -7.19 19.18 -5.69
C ILE A 388 -5.73 19.16 -6.05
N THR A 389 -4.95 20.06 -5.47
CA THR A 389 -3.49 19.94 -5.47
C THR A 389 -3.14 18.97 -4.37
N THR A 390 -2.45 17.88 -4.71
CA THR A 390 -1.83 17.00 -3.71
C THR A 390 -0.39 17.45 -3.43
N PHE A 391 0.15 16.95 -2.32
CA PHE A 391 1.53 17.17 -1.86
C PHE A 391 2.53 17.25 -3.03
N THR A 392 3.33 18.33 -3.05
CA THR A 392 4.47 18.43 -3.97
C THR A 392 5.57 17.51 -3.45
N SER A 393 6.08 16.62 -4.29
CA SER A 393 7.15 15.69 -3.93
C SER A 393 8.36 15.98 -4.81
N ILE A 394 9.49 16.36 -4.20
CA ILE A 394 10.74 16.46 -4.94
C ILE A 394 11.35 15.08 -5.04
N CYS A 395 11.73 14.64 -6.23
CA CYS A 395 12.62 13.50 -6.36
C CYS A 395 14.02 14.04 -6.68
N PRO A 396 15.00 13.98 -5.76
CA PRO A 396 16.38 14.32 -6.09
C PRO A 396 16.98 13.21 -6.97
N PHE A 397 16.58 13.15 -8.24
CA PHE A 397 17.34 12.38 -9.20
C PHE A 397 18.63 13.13 -9.52
N VAL A 398 19.78 12.53 -9.19
CA VAL A 398 21.01 12.84 -9.94
C VAL A 398 20.84 12.20 -11.30
N ILE A 399 20.70 13.01 -12.35
CA ILE A 399 20.95 12.55 -13.72
C ILE A 399 22.43 12.17 -13.77
N ASN A 400 22.73 10.92 -13.42
CA ASN A 400 24.09 10.40 -13.48
C ASN A 400 24.44 10.27 -14.97
N GLN A 401 25.41 11.07 -15.44
CA GLN A 401 25.81 11.21 -16.84
C GLN A 401 26.11 9.89 -17.57
N LYS A 402 26.22 8.75 -16.87
CA LYS A 402 26.41 7.43 -17.50
C LYS A 402 25.25 7.01 -18.41
N LEU A 403 24.01 7.47 -18.19
CA LEU A 403 22.89 7.22 -19.12
C LEU A 403 22.87 8.19 -20.31
N ALA A 404 23.48 9.37 -20.17
CA ALA A 404 23.65 10.32 -21.28
C ALA A 404 24.64 9.76 -22.33
N GLY A 405 25.68 9.04 -21.89
CA GLY A 405 26.69 8.45 -22.79
C GLY A 405 26.16 7.33 -23.69
N ILE A 406 25.12 6.60 -23.29
CA ILE A 406 24.53 5.52 -24.11
C ILE A 406 23.59 6.07 -25.19
N LEU A 407 22.99 7.26 -24.98
CA LEU A 407 22.11 7.93 -25.95
C LEU A 407 22.86 8.87 -26.91
N GLN A 408 24.04 9.37 -26.53
CA GLN A 408 24.83 10.29 -27.36
C GLN A 408 25.40 9.62 -28.63
N ALA A 409 25.44 8.29 -28.69
CA ALA A 409 25.97 7.56 -29.84
C ALA A 409 25.02 7.47 -31.06
N ARG A 410 23.78 8.01 -31.01
CA ARG A 410 22.81 7.84 -32.11
C ARG A 410 22.21 9.07 -32.76
N LEU A 411 22.41 10.29 -32.26
CA LEU A 411 21.77 11.48 -32.84
C LEU A 411 22.72 12.69 -32.89
N HIS A 412 23.38 12.86 -34.03
CA HIS A 412 24.00 14.12 -34.43
C HIS A 412 22.89 15.09 -34.87
N LEU A 413 22.43 15.97 -33.98
CA LEU A 413 21.56 17.11 -34.34
C LEU A 413 21.78 18.29 -33.40
N LYS A 414 21.84 19.50 -34.00
CA LYS A 414 22.28 20.80 -33.46
C LYS A 414 21.37 21.45 -32.40
N TYR A 415 20.57 20.68 -31.67
CA TYR A 415 19.72 21.18 -30.58
C TYR A 415 19.85 20.23 -29.39
N HIS A 416 20.18 20.75 -28.20
CA HIS A 416 20.33 19.94 -26.99
C HIS A 416 18.96 19.43 -26.50
N PHE A 417 18.46 18.33 -27.09
CA PHE A 417 17.33 17.58 -26.57
C PHE A 417 17.82 16.55 -25.54
N MET A 418 17.29 16.61 -24.32
CA MET A 418 17.49 15.56 -23.32
C MET A 418 16.25 14.65 -23.32
N ILE A 419 16.39 13.42 -23.81
CA ILE A 419 15.35 12.40 -23.73
C ILE A 419 15.55 11.66 -22.41
N LEU A 420 14.64 11.87 -21.45
CA LEU A 420 14.65 11.14 -20.17
C LEU A 420 13.62 10.01 -20.25
N ASN A 421 14.09 8.76 -20.19
CA ASN A 421 13.22 7.60 -19.94
C ASN A 421 13.04 7.48 -18.42
N ILE A 422 11.90 7.94 -17.90
CA ILE A 422 11.54 7.69 -16.50
C ILE A 422 10.80 6.35 -16.46
N PHE A 423 11.44 5.35 -15.85
CA PHE A 423 10.78 4.13 -15.43
C PHE A 423 10.31 4.32 -13.98
N ILE A 424 9.00 4.50 -13.78
CA ILE A 424 8.41 4.37 -12.44
C ILE A 424 8.19 2.87 -12.21
N LYS A 425 9.21 2.17 -11.71
CA LYS A 425 9.01 0.85 -11.09
C LYS A 425 8.47 1.09 -9.69
N ILE A 426 7.18 0.83 -9.48
CA ILE A 426 6.48 0.94 -8.18
C ILE A 426 6.97 -0.12 -7.15
N LEU A 427 7.98 -0.93 -7.50
CA LEU A 427 8.23 -2.22 -6.85
C LEU A 427 9.35 -2.28 -5.80
N GLU A 428 10.13 -1.23 -5.52
CA GLU A 428 11.30 -1.36 -4.61
C GLU A 428 11.59 -0.11 -3.75
N VAL A 429 10.59 0.42 -3.04
CA VAL A 429 10.83 1.38 -1.92
C VAL A 429 9.98 1.02 -0.68
N LEU A 430 9.71 -0.27 -0.45
CA LEU A 430 9.30 -0.77 0.86
C LEU A 430 10.32 -1.76 1.38
#